data_AF-A0A925VQ41-F1
#
_entry.id   AF-A0A925VQ41-F1
#
_cell.length_a   1.000
_cell.length_b   1.000
_cell.length_c   1.000
_cell.angle_alpha   90.00
_cell.angle_beta   90.00
_cell.angle_gamma   90.00
#
_symmetry.space_group_name_H-M   'P 1'
#
loop_
_entity.id
_entity.type
_entity.pdbx_description
1 polymer ?
#
loop_
_entity_poly.entity_id
_entity_poly.type
_entity_poly.pdbx_seq_one_letter_code
_entity_poly.pdbx_strand_id
1 'polypeptide(L)'
;MPKPDPDLSLLTREQVLRALRQLDREGPRMPLSTVYDLVYRGRRYAPRAVAQLAYRLATAAPEAAWPLPAGAPTNRVLEQLDFTIATKRPTLENSPLLDGDVAAQEAMQELHTGITREKPPRNRRPAPAAPAADTATESLSAAHEPAPSYALLPARPYDRPTALAELFIPESQLDAALAALHRRRNLILQGPPGTGKTFLARRLAWLVLGTTDAARVELVQFHPSYSYEDFVQGFRPDAHGVFRLRDGVLPEFCRRAALDPARPYFLLIDELNRGNLSRIFGELLLLLEADKRGPAYALRLPYTPADAPRFFVPANVFVIGTMNLADRSLAPLDYALRRRFAFVALSPEFGSRFQEFLAARGVPPPVVERLVARLTDLNRTIADDPELGPDFRIGHSYFCQPPTAPAAANAWLTLILEQEIAPLLDDYWLDQPAKAAQQKKRLLG
;
A
#
# COMPACT_ATOMS: atom_id res chain seq x y z
N MET A 1 -4.60 -48.91 33.63
CA MET A 1 -3.61 -48.92 32.53
C MET A 1 -3.34 -47.48 32.12
N PRO A 2 -2.09 -47.02 32.10
CA PRO A 2 -1.76 -45.71 31.56
C PRO A 2 -2.14 -45.68 30.07
N LYS A 3 -2.85 -44.64 29.61
CA LYS A 3 -3.08 -44.42 28.18
C LYS A 3 -1.70 -44.29 27.51
N PRO A 4 -1.45 -44.95 26.37
CA PRO A 4 -0.21 -44.73 25.64
C PRO A 4 -0.10 -43.24 25.32
N ASP A 5 1.10 -42.68 25.50
CA ASP A 5 1.36 -41.30 25.14
C ASP A 5 1.00 -41.10 23.65
N PRO A 6 0.26 -40.03 23.32
CA PRO A 6 -0.17 -39.82 21.96
C PRO A 6 1.03 -39.57 21.05
N ASP A 7 1.22 -40.43 20.06
CA ASP A 7 2.29 -40.29 19.08
C ASP A 7 1.98 -39.16 18.10
N LEU A 8 2.44 -37.95 18.45
CA LEU A 8 2.29 -36.75 17.64
C LEU A 8 3.13 -36.78 16.36
N SER A 9 4.09 -37.73 16.22
CA SER A 9 4.91 -37.87 15.02
C SER A 9 4.13 -38.35 13.79
N LEU A 10 2.92 -38.88 14.00
CA LEU A 10 2.02 -39.35 12.95
C LEU A 10 1.39 -38.20 12.14
N LEU A 11 1.38 -36.97 12.67
CA LEU A 11 0.79 -35.84 11.97
C LEU A 11 1.80 -35.21 11.00
N THR A 12 1.66 -35.53 9.71
CA THR A 12 2.49 -34.93 8.65
C THR A 12 1.75 -33.81 7.92
N ARG A 13 2.53 -32.93 7.27
CA ARG A 13 1.99 -31.84 6.43
C ARG A 13 1.03 -32.36 5.35
N GLU A 14 1.31 -33.52 4.77
CA GLU A 14 0.44 -34.12 3.74
C GLU A 14 -0.94 -34.47 4.29
N GLN A 15 -1.02 -34.98 5.52
CA GLN A 15 -2.29 -35.31 6.17
C GLN A 15 -3.12 -34.07 6.50
N VAL A 16 -2.45 -32.99 6.90
CA VAL A 16 -3.11 -31.68 7.10
C VAL A 16 -3.66 -31.16 5.77
N LEU A 17 -2.92 -31.28 4.67
CA LEU A 17 -3.41 -30.89 3.34
C LEU A 17 -4.60 -31.75 2.86
N ARG A 18 -4.59 -33.05 3.16
CA ARG A 18 -5.73 -33.95 2.88
C ARG A 18 -6.97 -33.55 3.68
N ALA A 19 -6.81 -33.23 4.96
CA ALA A 19 -7.89 -32.74 5.81
C ALA A 19 -8.49 -31.43 5.28
N LEU A 20 -7.66 -30.46 4.87
CA LEU A 20 -8.12 -29.20 4.30
C LEU A 20 -8.91 -29.40 3.00
N ARG A 21 -8.45 -30.28 2.11
CA ARG A 21 -9.18 -30.63 0.87
C ARG A 21 -10.53 -31.30 1.16
N GLN A 22 -10.61 -32.13 2.20
CA GLN A 22 -11.86 -32.76 2.60
C GLN A 22 -12.84 -31.74 3.17
N LEU A 23 -12.36 -30.85 4.04
CA LEU A 23 -13.16 -29.74 4.59
C LEU A 23 -13.69 -28.80 3.51
N ASP A 24 -12.91 -28.55 2.46
CA ASP A 24 -13.34 -27.76 1.31
C ASP A 24 -14.45 -28.44 0.48
N ARG A 25 -14.52 -29.77 0.47
CA ARG A 25 -15.55 -30.55 -0.25
C ARG A 25 -16.85 -30.69 0.53
N GLU A 26 -16.79 -30.72 1.86
CA GLU A 26 -17.96 -30.96 2.72
C GLU A 26 -18.79 -29.68 3.02
N GLY A 27 -18.32 -28.49 2.60
CA GLY A 27 -19.04 -27.21 2.78
C GLY A 27 -18.99 -26.67 4.22
N PRO A 28 -19.56 -25.49 4.52
CA PRO A 28 -19.33 -24.78 5.77
C PRO A 28 -20.18 -25.36 6.92
N ARG A 29 -19.80 -26.53 7.44
CA ARG A 29 -20.19 -27.01 8.77
C ARG A 29 -18.95 -27.14 9.63
N MET A 30 -18.32 -26.01 9.95
CA MET A 30 -17.16 -25.99 10.85
C MET A 30 -17.42 -25.02 12.01
N PRO A 31 -17.21 -25.46 13.26
CA PRO A 31 -17.28 -24.57 14.40
C PRO A 31 -16.23 -23.46 14.23
N LEU A 32 -16.69 -22.22 14.30
CA LEU A 32 -15.83 -21.05 14.21
C LEU A 32 -14.87 -21.04 15.41
N SER A 33 -13.57 -20.96 15.14
CA SER A 33 -12.60 -20.72 16.22
C SER A 33 -12.83 -19.33 16.82
N THR A 34 -12.73 -19.21 18.15
CA THR A 34 -12.96 -17.96 18.87
C THR A 34 -11.72 -17.05 18.91
N VAL A 35 -10.51 -17.60 18.73
CA VAL A 35 -9.24 -16.86 18.97
C VAL A 35 -8.24 -16.99 17.81
N TYR A 36 -8.04 -18.18 17.22
CA TYR A 36 -7.02 -18.43 16.19
C TYR A 36 -7.61 -19.06 14.93
N ASP A 37 -7.17 -18.65 13.75
CA ASP A 37 -7.49 -19.25 12.46
C ASP A 37 -6.23 -19.84 11.81
N LEU A 38 -6.32 -21.05 11.28
CA LEU A 38 -5.35 -21.55 10.32
C LEU A 38 -5.70 -20.95 8.95
N VAL A 39 -4.74 -20.27 8.33
CA VAL A 39 -4.90 -19.61 7.02
C VAL A 39 -4.24 -20.46 5.95
N TYR A 40 -5.01 -20.90 4.97
CA TYR A 40 -4.50 -21.66 3.84
C TYR A 40 -5.25 -21.27 2.56
N ARG A 41 -4.50 -20.86 1.52
CA ARG A 41 -5.04 -20.42 0.21
C ARG A 41 -6.17 -19.37 0.33
N GLY A 42 -5.99 -18.39 1.23
CA GLY A 42 -6.96 -17.31 1.46
C GLY A 42 -8.21 -17.72 2.25
N ARG A 43 -8.34 -18.99 2.65
CA ARG A 43 -9.43 -19.50 3.50
C ARG A 43 -8.96 -19.64 4.95
N ARG A 44 -9.92 -19.54 5.88
CA ARG A 44 -9.69 -19.63 7.33
C ARG A 44 -10.35 -20.88 7.89
N TYR A 45 -9.61 -21.64 8.68
CA TYR A 45 -10.05 -22.89 9.28
C TYR A 45 -9.80 -22.87 10.79
N ALA A 46 -10.62 -23.56 11.57
CA ALA A 46 -10.36 -23.73 13.00
C ALA A 46 -9.17 -24.69 13.20
N PRO A 47 -8.03 -24.26 13.80
CA PRO A 47 -6.81 -25.07 13.87
C PRO A 47 -7.04 -26.45 14.51
N ARG A 48 -7.81 -26.51 15.61
CA ARG A 48 -8.16 -27.78 16.28
C ARG A 48 -8.98 -28.71 15.41
N ALA A 49 -9.93 -28.18 14.64
CA ALA A 49 -10.76 -29.02 13.79
C ALA A 49 -9.96 -29.62 12.63
N VAL A 50 -9.02 -28.85 12.07
CA VAL A 50 -8.08 -29.33 11.06
C VAL A 50 -7.15 -30.40 11.63
N ALA A 51 -6.53 -30.15 12.79
CA ALA A 51 -5.65 -31.13 13.44
C ALA A 51 -6.40 -32.42 13.81
N GLN A 52 -7.65 -32.30 14.29
CA GLN A 52 -8.52 -33.42 14.63
C GLN A 52 -8.84 -34.30 13.41
N LEU A 53 -9.17 -33.70 12.26
CA LEU A 53 -9.44 -34.45 11.05
C LEU A 53 -8.16 -35.09 10.49
N ALA A 54 -7.07 -34.33 10.44
CA ALA A 54 -5.78 -34.81 9.97
C ALA A 54 -5.25 -35.98 10.82
N TYR A 55 -5.47 -35.95 12.14
CA TYR A 55 -5.10 -37.04 13.03
C TYR A 55 -5.93 -38.31 12.80
N ARG A 56 -7.25 -38.20 12.59
CA ARG A 56 -8.10 -39.35 12.23
C ARG A 56 -7.68 -39.99 10.91
N LEU A 57 -7.30 -39.16 9.93
CA LEU A 57 -6.77 -39.61 8.64
C LEU A 57 -5.43 -40.32 8.80
N ALA A 58 -4.56 -39.83 9.69
CA ALA A 58 -3.26 -40.42 9.97
C ALA A 58 -3.36 -41.76 10.72
N THR A 59 -4.30 -41.90 11.66
CA THR A 59 -4.47 -43.12 12.47
C THR A 59 -5.44 -44.14 11.85
N ALA A 60 -6.05 -43.82 10.70
CA ALA A 60 -7.12 -44.61 10.07
C ALA A 60 -8.28 -44.99 11.04
N ALA A 61 -8.49 -44.16 12.07
CA ALA A 61 -9.44 -44.41 13.14
C ALA A 61 -10.43 -43.23 13.23
N PRO A 62 -11.68 -43.39 12.77
CA PRO A 62 -12.67 -42.30 12.70
C PRO A 62 -12.98 -41.66 14.06
N GLU A 63 -12.90 -42.45 15.13
CA GLU A 63 -13.19 -42.04 16.51
C GLU A 63 -11.96 -41.49 17.26
N ALA A 64 -10.78 -41.42 16.62
CA ALA A 64 -9.59 -40.90 17.26
C ALA A 64 -9.80 -39.42 17.64
N ALA A 65 -9.50 -39.07 18.89
CA ALA A 65 -9.55 -37.71 19.39
C ALA A 65 -8.16 -37.06 19.29
N TRP A 66 -8.13 -35.79 18.89
CA TRP A 66 -6.91 -35.00 18.90
C TRP A 66 -6.41 -34.86 20.35
N PRO A 67 -5.18 -35.28 20.65
CA PRO A 67 -4.67 -35.37 22.02
C PRO A 67 -4.39 -34.02 22.68
N LEU A 68 -4.18 -32.94 21.92
CA LEU A 68 -3.82 -31.63 22.46
C LEU A 68 -5.03 -30.72 22.68
N PRO A 69 -5.00 -29.81 23.67
CA PRO A 69 -6.04 -28.79 23.87
C PRO A 69 -6.02 -27.73 22.75
N ALA A 70 -7.13 -26.98 22.59
CA ALA A 70 -7.23 -25.88 21.64
C ALA A 70 -6.25 -24.74 21.99
N GLY A 71 -5.89 -23.90 21.01
CA GLY A 71 -5.00 -22.76 21.21
C GLY A 71 -3.52 -23.12 21.00
N ALA A 72 -2.62 -22.48 21.74
CA ALA A 72 -1.17 -22.55 21.51
C ALA A 72 -0.60 -23.96 21.36
N PRO A 73 -1.01 -25.00 22.13
CA PRO A 73 -0.47 -26.35 21.96
C PRO A 73 -0.79 -26.97 20.60
N THR A 74 -2.00 -26.77 20.06
CA THR A 74 -2.36 -27.24 18.72
C THR A 74 -1.75 -26.36 17.64
N ASN A 75 -1.68 -25.05 17.86
CA ASN A 75 -1.15 -24.10 16.89
C ASN A 75 0.33 -24.37 16.60
N ARG A 76 1.15 -24.61 17.64
CA ARG A 76 2.58 -24.90 17.49
C ARG A 76 2.85 -26.13 16.61
N VAL A 77 2.02 -27.17 16.72
CA VAL A 77 2.16 -28.37 15.88
C VAL A 77 1.87 -28.05 14.41
N LEU A 78 0.87 -27.21 14.13
CA LEU A 78 0.53 -26.81 12.77
C LEU A 78 1.57 -25.83 12.19
N GLU A 79 2.11 -24.93 13.01
CA GLU A 79 3.19 -24.01 12.66
C GLU A 79 4.49 -24.76 12.32
N GLN A 80 4.83 -25.81 13.08
CA GLN A 80 5.97 -26.71 12.79
C GLN A 80 5.82 -27.47 11.46
N LEU A 81 4.60 -27.56 10.92
CA LEU A 81 4.29 -28.15 9.62
C LEU A 81 4.14 -27.10 8.50
N ASP A 82 4.65 -25.88 8.72
CA ASP A 82 4.59 -24.73 7.82
C ASP A 82 3.17 -24.24 7.49
N PHE A 83 2.24 -24.30 8.45
CA PHE A 83 0.93 -23.66 8.33
C PHE A 83 0.87 -22.34 9.12
N THR A 84 0.30 -21.32 8.49
CA THR A 84 0.12 -20.01 9.12
C THR A 84 -1.08 -20.02 10.06
N ILE A 85 -0.85 -19.68 11.33
CA ILE A 85 -1.91 -19.41 12.31
C ILE A 85 -2.03 -17.90 12.52
N ALA A 86 -3.21 -17.34 12.32
CA ALA A 86 -3.52 -15.94 12.52
C ALA A 86 -4.46 -15.76 13.72
N THR A 87 -4.27 -14.73 14.54
CA THR A 87 -5.20 -14.39 15.62
C THR A 87 -6.40 -13.59 15.08
N LYS A 88 -7.61 -13.82 15.62
CA LYS A 88 -8.83 -13.04 15.30
C LYS A 88 -8.90 -11.70 16.03
N ARG A 89 -8.13 -11.55 17.10
CA ARG A 89 -7.95 -10.31 17.88
C ARG A 89 -6.45 -10.13 18.15
N PRO A 90 -5.90 -8.91 18.09
CA PRO A 90 -4.53 -8.69 18.52
C PRO A 90 -4.50 -8.81 20.06
N THR A 91 -4.19 -10.00 20.58
CA THR A 91 -3.69 -10.13 21.94
C THR A 91 -2.21 -9.78 21.90
N LEU A 92 -1.88 -8.60 22.42
CA LEU A 92 -0.53 -8.26 22.86
C LEU A 92 -0.13 -9.28 23.92
N GLU A 93 0.57 -10.34 23.55
CA GLU A 93 1.37 -11.14 24.49
C GLU A 93 2.35 -12.06 23.74
N ASN A 94 3.63 -11.83 24.03
CA ASN A 94 4.77 -12.74 23.96
C ASN A 94 5.30 -13.13 22.58
N SER A 95 6.04 -12.19 21.97
CA SER A 95 7.21 -12.51 21.14
C SER A 95 8.47 -12.29 21.99
N PRO A 96 9.46 -13.20 22.05
CA PRO A 96 10.61 -13.11 22.97
C PRO A 96 11.69 -12.11 22.54
N LEU A 97 11.34 -11.11 21.74
CA LEU A 97 12.26 -10.14 21.16
C LEU A 97 11.62 -8.76 21.30
N LEU A 98 11.65 -8.16 22.50
CA LEU A 98 11.43 -6.73 22.78
C LEU A 98 11.51 -6.48 24.31
N ASP A 99 12.71 -6.60 24.89
CA ASP A 99 12.96 -6.23 26.31
C ASP A 99 12.91 -4.70 26.56
N GLY A 100 12.54 -3.90 25.55
CA GLY A 100 12.44 -2.44 25.66
C GLY A 100 11.04 -1.91 26.05
N ASP A 101 9.98 -2.71 25.91
CA ASP A 101 8.61 -2.20 25.95
C ASP A 101 7.91 -2.32 27.32
N VAL A 102 8.42 -3.15 28.24
CA VAL A 102 7.80 -3.35 29.57
C VAL A 102 7.97 -2.11 30.45
N ALA A 103 9.14 -1.46 30.41
CA ALA A 103 9.39 -0.22 31.16
C ALA A 103 8.54 0.95 30.64
N ALA A 104 8.25 0.98 29.34
CA ALA A 104 7.39 2.00 28.73
C ALA A 104 5.91 1.79 29.09
N GLN A 105 5.46 0.54 29.22
CA GLN A 105 4.09 0.20 29.62
C GLN A 105 3.83 0.46 31.11
N GLU A 106 4.80 0.18 31.99
CA GLU A 106 4.70 0.49 33.42
C GLU A 106 4.61 2.01 33.67
N ALA A 107 5.39 2.81 32.94
CA ALA A 107 5.32 4.28 33.01
C ALA A 107 3.95 4.83 32.52
N MET A 108 3.32 4.15 31.55
CA MET A 108 2.02 4.56 30.98
C MET A 108 0.84 4.30 31.93
N GLN A 109 0.91 3.25 32.76
CA GLN A 109 -0.09 2.96 33.80
C GLN A 109 0.02 3.86 35.03
N GLU A 110 1.24 4.27 35.41
CA GLU A 110 1.46 5.19 36.53
C GLU A 110 0.92 6.60 36.23
N LEU A 111 0.99 7.04 34.97
CA LEU A 111 0.44 8.33 34.52
C LEU A 111 -1.11 8.37 34.47
N HIS A 112 -1.77 7.22 34.35
CA HIS A 112 -3.23 7.14 34.21
C HIS A 112 -3.98 7.06 35.54
N THR A 113 -3.29 6.69 36.64
CA THR A 113 -3.91 6.42 37.95
C THR A 113 -3.65 7.50 38.99
N GLY A 114 -2.73 8.44 38.75
CA GLY A 114 -2.53 9.60 39.63
C GLY A 114 -2.05 9.28 41.04
N ILE A 115 -1.45 8.11 41.27
CA ILE A 115 -0.90 7.72 42.59
C ILE A 115 0.62 7.64 42.49
N THR A 116 1.32 8.68 42.94
CA THR A 116 2.77 8.65 43.16
C THR A 116 3.08 7.79 44.38
N ARG A 117 3.79 6.66 44.21
CA ARG A 117 4.45 5.95 45.32
C ARG A 117 5.85 6.54 45.53
N GLU A 118 6.07 7.17 46.67
CA GLU A 118 7.41 7.60 47.11
C GLU A 118 8.36 6.39 47.20
N LYS A 119 9.52 6.47 46.53
CA LYS A 119 10.65 5.54 46.75
C LYS A 119 11.64 6.16 47.73
N PRO A 120 12.20 5.40 48.69
CA PRO A 120 13.09 5.90 49.73
C PRO A 120 14.50 6.24 49.18
N PRO A 121 15.31 7.04 49.90
CA PRO A 121 16.52 7.64 49.35
C PRO A 121 17.64 6.62 49.15
N ARG A 122 18.23 6.58 47.96
CA ARG A 122 19.49 5.88 47.71
C ARG A 122 20.67 6.75 48.19
N ASN A 123 21.49 6.15 49.05
CA ASN A 123 22.71 6.71 49.63
C ASN A 123 23.63 7.38 48.60
N ARG A 124 23.96 8.65 48.86
CA ARG A 124 25.06 9.38 48.23
C ARG A 124 26.40 8.76 48.69
N ARG A 125 27.25 8.35 47.75
CA ARG A 125 28.69 8.24 47.97
C ARG A 125 29.38 9.50 47.43
N PRO A 126 30.32 10.11 48.17
CA PRO A 126 30.98 11.33 47.77
C PRO A 126 31.99 11.09 46.65
N ALA A 127 32.09 12.08 45.75
CA ALA A 127 33.07 12.15 44.67
C ALA A 127 34.51 12.27 45.20
N PRO A 128 35.51 11.66 44.54
CA PRO A 128 36.90 12.06 44.72
C PRO A 128 37.23 13.29 43.87
N ALA A 129 38.02 14.17 44.47
CA ALA A 129 38.44 15.46 43.95
C ALA A 129 39.30 15.38 42.68
N ALA A 130 39.16 16.40 41.83
CA ALA A 130 40.01 16.64 40.67
C ALA A 130 41.44 17.02 41.07
N PRO A 131 42.45 16.65 40.27
CA PRO A 131 43.65 17.44 40.10
C PRO A 131 43.68 18.15 38.74
N ALA A 132 44.58 19.12 38.68
CA ALA A 132 44.59 20.30 37.84
C ALA A 132 44.89 20.07 36.34
N ALA A 133 44.61 21.15 35.61
CA ALA A 133 44.81 21.39 34.20
C ALA A 133 46.15 20.91 33.65
N ASP A 134 46.11 20.32 32.45
CA ASP A 134 47.09 20.64 31.42
C ASP A 134 46.45 20.62 30.02
N THR A 135 46.98 21.54 29.23
CA THR A 135 46.68 22.01 27.88
C THR A 135 46.39 20.94 26.81
N ALA A 136 45.30 21.15 26.05
CA ALA A 136 45.25 21.16 24.58
C ALA A 136 43.78 21.15 24.13
N THR A 137 43.25 22.32 23.79
CA THR A 137 41.92 22.49 23.20
C THR A 137 42.00 22.12 21.72
N GLU A 138 42.00 20.82 21.40
CA GLU A 138 41.58 20.38 20.07
C GLU A 138 40.05 20.36 20.05
N SER A 139 39.48 21.43 19.51
CA SER A 139 38.08 21.46 19.10
C SER A 139 37.87 20.35 18.07
N LEU A 140 37.41 19.18 18.54
CA LEU A 140 36.76 18.18 17.71
C LEU A 140 35.50 18.83 17.15
N SER A 141 35.67 19.53 16.02
CA SER A 141 34.60 19.90 15.12
C SER A 141 33.83 18.63 14.84
N ALA A 142 32.67 18.46 15.50
CA ALA A 142 31.71 17.44 15.15
C ALA A 142 31.42 17.64 13.67
N ALA A 143 32.03 16.81 12.83
CA ALA A 143 31.77 16.75 11.41
C ALA A 143 30.30 16.39 11.28
N HIS A 144 29.46 17.42 11.19
CA HIS A 144 28.09 17.24 10.75
C HIS A 144 28.22 16.70 9.33
N GLU A 145 27.74 15.47 9.12
CA GLU A 145 27.43 15.04 7.76
C GLU A 145 26.60 16.17 7.13
N PRO A 146 26.98 16.66 5.95
CA PRO A 146 26.20 17.69 5.28
C PRO A 146 24.79 17.12 5.12
N ALA A 147 23.83 17.71 5.84
CA ALA A 147 22.46 17.29 5.76
C ALA A 147 22.05 17.40 4.28
N PRO A 148 21.62 16.29 3.63
CA PRO A 148 21.20 16.37 2.25
C PRO A 148 20.08 17.41 2.14
N SER A 149 20.29 18.42 1.30
CA SER A 149 19.28 19.43 1.02
C SER A 149 18.25 18.80 0.07
N TYR A 150 17.18 18.25 0.65
CA TYR A 150 15.99 17.85 -0.09
C TYR A 150 15.16 19.08 -0.49
N ALA A 151 15.77 19.98 -1.27
CA ALA A 151 15.13 21.20 -1.73
C ALA A 151 14.14 20.91 -2.86
N LEU A 152 13.00 21.61 -2.84
CA LEU A 152 12.04 21.57 -3.93
C LEU A 152 12.63 22.22 -5.18
N LEU A 153 12.39 21.61 -6.34
CA LEU A 153 12.75 22.21 -7.62
C LEU A 153 11.97 23.52 -7.85
N PRO A 154 12.57 24.51 -8.53
CA PRO A 154 11.89 25.76 -8.82
C PRO A 154 10.68 25.51 -9.71
N ALA A 155 9.57 26.17 -9.38
CA ALA A 155 8.34 26.09 -10.17
C ALA A 155 8.55 26.67 -11.58
N ARG A 156 8.05 25.96 -12.59
CA ARG A 156 8.04 26.40 -13.99
C ARG A 156 6.61 26.57 -14.48
N PRO A 157 6.34 27.47 -15.43
CA PRO A 157 5.04 27.53 -16.10
C PRO A 157 4.68 26.17 -16.68
N TYR A 158 3.43 25.76 -16.54
CA TYR A 158 2.90 24.53 -17.13
C TYR A 158 1.55 24.81 -17.76
N ASP A 159 1.43 24.51 -19.05
CA ASP A 159 0.27 24.88 -19.86
C ASP A 159 -0.29 23.68 -20.64
N ARG A 160 -1.44 23.92 -21.29
CA ARG A 160 -2.16 22.89 -22.04
C ARG A 160 -1.37 22.34 -23.23
N PRO A 161 -0.69 23.16 -24.07
CA PRO A 161 0.18 22.64 -25.12
C PRO A 161 1.27 21.71 -24.59
N THR A 162 1.94 22.07 -23.49
CA THR A 162 2.97 21.24 -22.86
C THR A 162 2.39 19.89 -22.40
N ALA A 163 1.23 19.91 -21.74
CA ALA A 163 0.58 18.67 -21.30
C ALA A 163 0.17 17.77 -22.48
N LEU A 164 -0.39 18.32 -23.56
CA LEU A 164 -0.79 17.55 -24.73
C LEU A 164 0.39 16.95 -25.51
N ALA A 165 1.57 17.56 -25.44
CA ALA A 165 2.80 17.00 -25.99
C ALA A 165 3.37 15.84 -25.14
N GLU A 166 3.10 15.84 -23.84
CA GLU A 166 3.57 14.80 -22.90
C GLU A 166 2.60 13.61 -22.78
N LEU A 167 1.31 13.81 -23.00
CA LEU A 167 0.26 12.84 -22.69
C LEU A 167 -0.18 12.04 -23.92
N PHE A 168 -0.30 10.71 -23.74
CA PHE A 168 -0.83 9.83 -24.80
C PHE A 168 -2.36 9.78 -24.85
N ILE A 169 -3.04 10.16 -23.76
CA ILE A 169 -4.51 10.21 -23.74
C ILE A 169 -5.05 11.25 -24.72
N PRO A 170 -6.23 11.05 -25.34
CA PRO A 170 -6.87 12.05 -26.19
C PRO A 170 -7.20 13.35 -25.45
N GLU A 171 -7.28 14.45 -26.19
CA GLU A 171 -7.64 15.77 -25.63
C GLU A 171 -9.02 15.77 -24.97
N SER A 172 -10.00 15.08 -25.57
CA SER A 172 -11.34 14.93 -24.99
C SER A 172 -11.34 14.23 -23.63
N GLN A 173 -10.43 13.26 -23.43
CA GLN A 173 -10.29 12.55 -22.16
C GLN A 173 -9.62 13.45 -21.11
N LEU A 174 -8.62 14.25 -21.50
CA LEU A 174 -8.01 15.26 -20.62
C LEU A 174 -9.05 16.29 -20.17
N ASP A 175 -9.88 16.80 -21.10
CA ASP A 175 -10.94 17.76 -20.80
C ASP A 175 -11.99 17.17 -19.86
N ALA A 176 -12.41 15.92 -20.11
CA ALA A 176 -13.32 15.21 -19.22
C ALA A 176 -12.75 15.03 -17.80
N ALA A 177 -11.45 14.71 -17.68
CA ALA A 177 -10.77 14.58 -16.40
C ALA A 177 -10.69 15.91 -15.64
N LEU A 178 -10.32 17.01 -16.33
CA LEU A 178 -10.30 18.35 -15.75
C LEU A 178 -11.70 18.80 -15.31
N ALA A 179 -12.72 18.61 -16.16
CA ALA A 179 -14.10 18.94 -15.84
C ALA A 179 -14.60 18.15 -14.61
N ALA A 180 -14.27 16.86 -14.54
CA ALA A 180 -14.59 16.02 -13.40
C ALA A 180 -13.90 16.49 -12.12
N LEU A 181 -12.62 16.85 -12.20
CA LEU A 181 -11.82 17.36 -11.09
C LEU A 181 -12.34 18.71 -10.58
N HIS A 182 -12.69 19.64 -11.46
CA HIS A 182 -13.30 20.92 -11.07
C HIS A 182 -14.66 20.73 -10.39
N ARG A 183 -15.50 19.82 -10.90
CA ARG A 183 -16.84 19.56 -10.36
C ARG A 183 -16.81 18.84 -9.02
N ARG A 184 -16.03 17.76 -8.90
CA ARG A 184 -16.03 16.88 -7.72
C ARG A 184 -14.96 17.21 -6.70
N ARG A 185 -13.92 17.95 -7.07
CA ARG A 185 -12.67 18.16 -6.30
C ARG A 185 -11.88 16.89 -5.99
N ASN A 186 -12.48 15.70 -6.18
CA ASN A 186 -11.83 14.41 -6.02
C ASN A 186 -11.96 13.57 -7.29
N LEU A 187 -10.85 13.00 -7.74
CA LEU A 187 -10.75 12.17 -8.92
C LEU A 187 -10.02 10.87 -8.59
N ILE A 188 -10.48 9.74 -9.12
CA ILE A 188 -9.75 8.47 -9.13
C ILE A 188 -9.40 8.15 -10.58
N LEU A 189 -8.10 8.02 -10.83
CA LEU A 189 -7.55 7.48 -12.07
C LEU A 189 -7.38 5.97 -11.89
N GLN A 190 -8.10 5.17 -12.68
CA GLN A 190 -8.07 3.71 -12.56
C GLN A 190 -7.70 3.06 -13.89
N GLY A 191 -7.01 1.94 -13.85
CA GLY A 191 -6.65 1.20 -15.06
C GLY A 191 -5.51 0.23 -14.82
N PRO A 192 -5.10 -0.51 -15.86
CA PRO A 192 -3.98 -1.43 -15.78
C PRO A 192 -2.68 -0.76 -15.31
N PRO A 193 -1.73 -1.52 -14.75
CA PRO A 193 -0.42 -1.00 -14.42
C PRO A 193 0.29 -0.46 -15.68
N GLY A 194 1.11 0.57 -15.51
CA GLY A 194 1.89 1.14 -16.61
C GLY A 194 1.12 1.99 -17.63
N THR A 195 -0.10 2.43 -17.30
CA THR A 195 -0.93 3.33 -18.13
C THR A 195 -0.74 4.82 -17.82
N GLY A 196 0.25 5.18 -17.00
CA GLY A 196 0.58 6.58 -16.70
C GLY A 196 -0.36 7.28 -15.72
N LYS A 197 -1.05 6.57 -14.82
CA LYS A 197 -1.98 7.15 -13.84
C LYS A 197 -1.34 8.23 -12.96
N THR A 198 -0.23 7.91 -12.27
CA THR A 198 0.50 8.87 -11.42
C THR A 198 1.09 10.02 -12.26
N PHE A 199 1.48 9.72 -13.51
CA PHE A 199 1.96 10.72 -14.45
C PHE A 199 0.85 11.75 -14.79
N LEU A 200 -0.35 11.27 -15.15
CA LEU A 200 -1.51 12.09 -15.45
C LEU A 200 -1.99 12.87 -14.21
N ALA A 201 -2.01 12.24 -13.03
CA ALA A 201 -2.41 12.91 -11.79
C ALA A 201 -1.60 14.19 -11.53
N ARG A 202 -0.27 14.11 -11.68
CA ARG A 202 0.61 15.28 -11.57
C ARG A 202 0.33 16.33 -12.64
N ARG A 203 0.06 15.93 -13.88
CA ARG A 203 -0.17 16.87 -14.99
C ARG A 203 -1.48 17.61 -14.84
N LEU A 204 -2.52 16.92 -14.36
CA LEU A 204 -3.80 17.54 -14.00
C LEU A 204 -3.61 18.60 -12.91
N ALA A 205 -2.84 18.29 -11.86
CA ALA A 205 -2.52 19.26 -10.81
C ALA A 205 -1.79 20.49 -11.36
N TRP A 206 -0.74 20.27 -12.16
CA TRP A 206 0.04 21.36 -12.75
C TRP A 206 -0.75 22.22 -13.73
N LEU A 207 -1.65 21.63 -14.52
CA LEU A 207 -2.54 22.38 -15.41
C LEU A 207 -3.48 23.31 -14.64
N VAL A 208 -4.04 22.84 -13.53
CA VAL A 208 -4.92 23.67 -12.70
C VAL A 208 -4.12 24.73 -11.93
N LEU A 209 -2.87 24.45 -11.57
CA LEU A 209 -1.95 25.41 -10.95
C LEU A 209 -1.38 26.44 -11.95
N GLY A 210 -1.33 26.10 -13.24
CA GLY A 210 -0.55 26.82 -14.26
C GLY A 210 0.97 26.72 -14.08
N THR A 211 1.45 25.92 -13.11
CA THR A 211 2.87 25.78 -12.78
C THR A 211 3.19 24.40 -12.21
N THR A 212 4.47 24.01 -12.24
CA THR A 212 4.98 22.78 -11.61
C THR A 212 5.30 22.94 -10.12
N ASP A 213 4.58 23.81 -9.40
CA ASP A 213 4.87 24.14 -8.01
C ASP A 213 4.65 22.94 -7.06
N ALA A 214 5.77 22.33 -6.64
CA ALA A 214 5.76 21.18 -5.75
C ALA A 214 5.30 21.51 -4.33
N ALA A 215 5.37 22.77 -3.88
CA ALA A 215 4.93 23.15 -2.54
C ALA A 215 3.40 23.08 -2.37
N ARG A 216 2.65 23.05 -3.48
CA ARG A 216 1.18 22.89 -3.51
C ARG A 216 0.72 21.49 -3.90
N VAL A 217 1.64 20.55 -4.12
CA VAL A 217 1.33 19.17 -4.50
C VAL A 217 1.96 18.22 -3.49
N GLU A 218 1.13 17.56 -2.70
CA GLU A 218 1.55 16.52 -1.76
C GLU A 218 1.33 15.16 -2.40
N LEU A 219 2.33 14.28 -2.42
CA LEU A 219 2.21 12.92 -2.94
C LEU A 219 2.43 11.92 -1.81
N VAL A 220 1.41 11.12 -1.54
CA VAL A 220 1.48 9.98 -0.62
C VAL A 220 1.18 8.69 -1.36
N GLN A 221 1.78 7.59 -0.94
CA GLN A 221 1.46 6.26 -1.45
C GLN A 221 0.85 5.43 -0.33
N PHE A 222 -0.32 4.85 -0.57
CA PHE A 222 -0.95 3.97 0.41
C PHE A 222 -0.37 2.56 0.32
N HIS A 223 -0.27 1.93 1.48
CA HIS A 223 0.16 0.54 1.63
C HIS A 223 -0.69 -0.15 2.71
N PRO A 224 -0.67 -1.50 2.80
CA PRO A 224 -1.55 -2.23 3.72
C PRO A 224 -1.43 -1.81 5.19
N SER A 225 -0.24 -1.40 5.62
CA SER A 225 0.02 -0.91 6.98
C SER A 225 -0.22 0.59 7.20
N TYR A 226 -0.68 1.33 6.18
CA TYR A 226 -0.89 2.78 6.29
C TYR A 226 -2.17 3.03 7.10
N SER A 227 -2.07 3.85 8.14
CA SER A 227 -3.09 3.96 9.18
C SER A 227 -3.68 5.36 9.31
N TYR A 228 -4.72 5.50 10.14
CA TYR A 228 -5.30 6.80 10.49
C TYR A 228 -4.27 7.67 11.22
N GLU A 229 -3.44 7.05 12.05
CA GLU A 229 -2.42 7.69 12.87
C GLU A 229 -1.24 8.24 12.05
N ASP A 230 -1.03 7.73 10.82
CA ASP A 230 -0.05 8.25 9.86
C ASP A 230 -0.63 9.41 9.05
N PHE A 231 -1.91 9.29 8.68
CA PHE A 231 -2.52 10.19 7.71
C PHE A 231 -3.23 11.39 8.32
N VAL A 232 -3.91 11.17 9.45
CA VAL A 232 -4.75 12.16 10.11
C VAL A 232 -4.08 12.66 11.37
N GLN A 233 -4.09 11.88 12.46
CA GLN A 233 -3.49 12.27 13.73
C GLN A 233 -3.15 11.04 14.55
N GLY A 234 -1.99 11.04 15.21
CA GLY A 234 -1.56 9.95 16.08
C GLY A 234 -0.59 10.39 17.16
N PHE A 235 -0.51 9.61 18.23
CA PHE A 235 0.50 9.79 19.27
C PHE A 235 1.84 9.22 18.80
N ARG A 236 2.88 10.05 18.82
CA ARG A 236 4.25 9.67 18.46
C ARG A 236 5.22 10.04 19.58
N PRO A 237 6.21 9.20 19.90
CA PRO A 237 7.24 9.56 20.86
C PRO A 237 8.07 10.73 20.29
N ASP A 238 8.40 11.71 21.14
CA ASP A 238 9.43 12.69 20.84
C ASP A 238 10.84 12.14 21.09
N ALA A 239 11.87 12.96 20.91
CA ALA A 239 13.27 12.57 21.10
C ALA A 239 13.58 12.10 22.54
N HIS A 240 12.69 12.36 23.50
CA HIS A 240 12.81 11.96 24.90
C HIS A 240 11.87 10.79 25.26
N GLY A 241 11.21 10.18 24.27
CA GLY A 241 10.26 9.07 24.48
C GLY A 241 8.88 9.51 24.96
N VAL A 242 8.60 10.82 25.05
CA VAL A 242 7.28 11.31 25.49
C VAL A 242 6.31 11.30 24.32
N PHE A 243 5.19 10.60 24.47
CA PHE A 243 4.15 10.56 23.45
C PHE A 243 3.45 11.91 23.33
N ARG A 244 3.54 12.53 22.16
CA ARG A 244 2.80 13.75 21.81
C ARG A 244 1.88 13.47 20.63
N LEU A 245 0.71 14.07 20.66
CA LEU A 245 -0.17 14.08 19.51
C LEU A 245 0.52 14.86 18.38
N ARG A 246 0.60 14.24 17.20
CA ARG A 246 1.13 14.87 15.99
C ARG A 246 0.11 14.78 14.87
N ASP A 247 0.01 15.87 14.12
CA ASP A 247 -0.73 15.89 12.86
C ASP A 247 -0.02 15.00 11.84
N GLY A 248 -0.82 14.23 11.12
CA GLY A 248 -0.40 13.49 9.94
C GLY A 248 -0.43 14.37 8.69
N VAL A 249 -0.28 13.71 7.54
CA VAL A 249 -0.14 14.39 6.24
C VAL A 249 -1.37 15.25 5.90
N LEU A 250 -2.58 14.73 6.11
CA LEU A 250 -3.81 15.40 5.67
C LEU A 250 -4.07 16.70 6.44
N PRO A 251 -4.03 16.75 7.79
CA PRO A 251 -4.23 18.01 8.51
C PRO A 251 -3.16 19.05 8.24
N GLU A 252 -1.89 18.63 8.17
CA GLU A 252 -0.80 19.55 7.84
C GLU A 252 -0.97 20.16 6.44
N PHE A 253 -1.32 19.34 5.47
CA PHE A 253 -1.62 19.76 4.11
C PHE A 253 -2.83 20.71 4.05
N CYS A 254 -3.92 20.39 4.74
CA CYS A 254 -5.11 21.24 4.81
C CYS A 254 -4.81 22.58 5.49
N ARG A 255 -3.98 22.60 6.53
CA ARG A 255 -3.53 23.85 7.18
C ARG A 255 -2.79 24.75 6.21
N ARG A 256 -1.86 24.21 5.41
CA ARG A 256 -1.17 24.98 4.35
C ARG A 256 -2.16 25.55 3.34
N ALA A 257 -3.10 24.75 2.87
CA ALA A 257 -4.11 25.19 1.92
C ALA A 257 -5.05 26.27 2.50
N ALA A 258 -5.38 26.19 3.79
CA ALA A 258 -6.22 27.18 4.47
C ALA A 258 -5.53 28.55 4.62
N LEU A 259 -4.20 28.59 4.70
CA LEU A 259 -3.40 29.82 4.77
C LEU A 259 -3.26 30.52 3.40
N ASP A 260 -3.49 29.81 2.29
CA ASP A 260 -3.44 30.33 0.92
C ASP A 260 -4.74 30.00 0.15
N PRO A 261 -5.91 30.53 0.58
CA PRO A 261 -7.22 30.12 0.08
C PRO A 261 -7.47 30.49 -1.39
N ALA A 262 -6.69 31.43 -1.94
CA ALA A 262 -6.82 31.91 -3.31
C ALA A 262 -6.23 30.92 -4.34
N ARG A 263 -5.38 29.99 -3.91
CA ARG A 263 -4.65 29.08 -4.80
C ARG A 263 -5.01 27.62 -4.54
N PRO A 264 -5.07 26.77 -5.58
CA PRO A 264 -5.43 25.37 -5.42
C PRO A 264 -4.27 24.55 -4.82
N TYR A 265 -4.61 23.51 -4.06
CA TYR A 265 -3.68 22.57 -3.44
C TYR A 265 -4.08 21.15 -3.81
N PHE A 266 -3.12 20.29 -4.19
CA PHE A 266 -3.37 18.93 -4.64
C PHE A 266 -2.78 17.88 -3.71
N LEU A 267 -3.62 16.98 -3.22
CA LEU A 267 -3.21 15.75 -2.54
C LEU A 267 -3.32 14.59 -3.52
N LEU A 268 -2.18 14.07 -3.95
CA LEU A 268 -2.07 12.92 -4.82
C LEU A 268 -1.88 11.68 -3.95
N ILE A 269 -2.76 10.69 -4.13
CA ILE A 269 -2.71 9.44 -3.36
C ILE A 269 -2.48 8.29 -4.33
N ASP A 270 -1.23 7.82 -4.39
CA ASP A 270 -0.86 6.68 -5.21
C ASP A 270 -1.29 5.37 -4.53
N GLU A 271 -1.64 4.36 -5.35
CA GLU A 271 -2.06 3.04 -4.87
C GLU A 271 -3.21 3.09 -3.84
N LEU A 272 -4.22 3.93 -4.11
CA LEU A 272 -5.31 4.24 -3.19
C LEU A 272 -6.01 2.97 -2.65
N ASN A 273 -6.15 1.93 -3.47
CA ASN A 273 -6.78 0.67 -3.11
C ASN A 273 -5.90 -0.29 -2.28
N ARG A 274 -4.62 0.01 -2.05
CA ARG A 274 -3.73 -0.77 -1.17
C ARG A 274 -3.97 -0.50 0.31
N GLY A 275 -4.57 0.63 0.65
CA GLY A 275 -4.96 1.00 2.01
C GLY A 275 -6.42 0.69 2.31
N ASN A 276 -6.75 0.49 3.59
CA ASN A 276 -8.14 0.48 4.03
C ASN A 276 -8.64 1.93 4.15
N LEU A 277 -9.20 2.45 3.07
CA LEU A 277 -9.59 3.86 2.97
C LEU A 277 -10.57 4.32 4.05
N SER A 278 -11.56 3.49 4.39
CA SER A 278 -12.52 3.83 5.45
C SER A 278 -11.84 3.97 6.81
N ARG A 279 -10.79 3.19 7.09
CA ARG A 279 -9.99 3.33 8.30
C ARG A 279 -9.03 4.51 8.23
N ILE A 280 -8.32 4.67 7.11
CA ILE A 280 -7.32 5.73 6.94
C ILE A 280 -7.95 7.12 7.02
N PHE A 281 -9.07 7.35 6.33
CA PHE A 281 -9.75 8.63 6.34
C PHE A 281 -10.68 8.82 7.55
N GLY A 282 -11.17 7.74 8.15
CA GLY A 282 -12.11 7.81 9.27
C GLY A 282 -13.32 8.71 8.95
N GLU A 283 -13.59 9.65 9.84
CA GLU A 283 -14.65 10.66 9.75
C GLU A 283 -14.40 11.71 8.65
N LEU A 284 -13.15 11.93 8.27
CA LEU A 284 -12.77 12.94 7.27
C LEU A 284 -13.18 12.58 5.86
N LEU A 285 -13.55 11.32 5.65
CA LEU A 285 -14.07 10.86 4.39
C LEU A 285 -15.33 11.63 3.97
N LEU A 286 -16.14 12.10 4.93
CA LEU A 286 -17.29 12.98 4.66
C LEU A 286 -16.87 14.32 4.05
N LEU A 287 -15.76 14.90 4.55
CA LEU A 287 -15.29 16.24 4.20
C LEU A 287 -14.60 16.30 2.83
N LEU A 288 -14.36 15.14 2.21
CA LEU A 288 -13.88 15.11 0.83
C LEU A 288 -14.95 15.60 -0.15
N GLU A 289 -16.24 15.43 0.14
CA GLU A 289 -17.33 15.87 -0.74
C GLU A 289 -17.25 17.39 -1.00
N ALA A 290 -17.38 17.80 -2.27
CA ALA A 290 -17.12 19.18 -2.69
C ALA A 290 -18.00 20.23 -1.96
N ASP A 291 -19.24 19.85 -1.64
CA ASP A 291 -20.25 20.65 -0.94
C ASP A 291 -20.12 20.58 0.59
N LYS A 292 -19.22 19.75 1.14
CA LYS A 292 -19.02 19.57 2.60
C LYS A 292 -17.66 20.07 3.08
N ARG A 293 -17.13 21.07 2.38
CA ARG A 293 -15.83 21.70 2.67
C ARG A 293 -16.01 23.05 3.33
N GLY A 294 -15.01 23.46 4.09
CA GLY A 294 -15.00 24.72 4.81
C GLY A 294 -15.56 24.65 6.24
N PRO A 295 -15.53 25.79 6.96
CA PRO A 295 -15.79 25.83 8.40
C PRO A 295 -17.18 25.35 8.81
N ALA A 296 -18.19 25.48 7.95
CA ALA A 296 -19.58 25.09 8.23
C ALA A 296 -19.74 23.57 8.47
N TYR A 297 -18.82 22.76 7.95
CA TYR A 297 -18.82 21.30 8.08
C TYR A 297 -17.73 20.81 9.02
N ALA A 298 -17.09 21.70 9.79
CA ALA A 298 -15.95 21.35 10.62
C ALA A 298 -16.31 20.28 11.68
N LEU A 299 -15.48 19.24 11.75
CA LEU A 299 -15.64 18.10 12.65
C LEU A 299 -14.60 18.17 13.77
N ARG A 300 -14.88 17.50 14.89
CA ARG A 300 -13.91 17.29 15.95
C ARG A 300 -13.16 15.98 15.70
N LEU A 301 -11.84 16.05 15.64
CA LEU A 301 -10.99 14.86 15.50
C LEU A 301 -10.97 14.06 16.82
N PRO A 302 -10.94 12.72 16.79
CA PRO A 302 -11.02 11.84 17.97
C PRO A 302 -9.97 12.11 19.05
N TYR A 303 -8.72 12.38 18.65
CA TYR A 303 -7.60 12.56 19.58
C TYR A 303 -7.47 13.98 20.11
N THR A 304 -8.30 14.90 19.61
CA THR A 304 -8.15 16.33 19.89
C THR A 304 -8.96 16.73 21.14
N PRO A 305 -8.37 17.57 22.05
CA PRO A 305 -9.06 18.12 23.22
C PRO A 305 -10.39 18.83 22.89
N ALA A 306 -11.26 19.01 23.90
CA ALA A 306 -12.63 19.51 23.68
C ALA A 306 -12.71 20.99 23.31
N ASP A 307 -11.72 21.74 23.76
CA ASP A 307 -11.52 23.17 23.56
C ASP A 307 -10.74 23.50 22.27
N ALA A 308 -10.15 22.49 21.63
CA ALA A 308 -9.35 22.71 20.43
C ALA A 308 -10.22 23.06 19.20
N PRO A 309 -9.63 23.72 18.19
CA PRO A 309 -10.33 24.06 16.96
C PRO A 309 -10.84 22.81 16.24
N ARG A 310 -12.02 22.93 15.62
CA ARG A 310 -12.54 21.89 14.74
C ARG A 310 -11.78 21.87 13.42
N PHE A 311 -11.64 20.67 12.86
CA PHE A 311 -10.97 20.43 11.59
C PHE A 311 -11.97 20.49 10.43
N PHE A 312 -11.57 21.10 9.31
CA PHE A 312 -12.30 21.05 8.04
C PHE A 312 -11.34 20.91 6.86
N VAL A 313 -11.82 20.36 5.75
CA VAL A 313 -11.09 20.35 4.48
C VAL A 313 -11.36 21.66 3.73
N PRO A 314 -10.34 22.45 3.35
CA PRO A 314 -10.54 23.69 2.60
C PRO A 314 -11.11 23.48 1.19
N ALA A 315 -11.83 24.48 0.67
CA ALA A 315 -12.47 24.42 -0.64
C ALA A 315 -11.46 24.41 -1.82
N ASN A 316 -10.25 24.93 -1.60
CA ASN A 316 -9.15 24.96 -2.56
C ASN A 316 -8.30 23.67 -2.58
N VAL A 317 -8.60 22.68 -1.74
CA VAL A 317 -7.97 21.35 -1.81
C VAL A 317 -8.54 20.56 -2.99
N PHE A 318 -7.74 19.70 -3.60
CA PHE A 318 -8.14 18.72 -4.60
C PHE A 318 -7.48 17.39 -4.26
N VAL A 319 -8.18 16.29 -4.46
CA VAL A 319 -7.63 14.95 -4.20
C VAL A 319 -7.63 14.14 -5.50
N ILE A 320 -6.49 13.59 -5.88
CA ILE A 320 -6.39 12.70 -7.04
C ILE A 320 -5.79 11.38 -6.56
N GLY A 321 -6.61 10.32 -6.57
CA GLY A 321 -6.17 8.96 -6.29
C GLY A 321 -5.80 8.22 -7.57
N THR A 322 -4.82 7.33 -7.50
CA THR A 322 -4.58 6.32 -8.55
C THR A 322 -4.99 4.94 -8.03
N MET A 323 -5.47 4.08 -8.93
CA MET A 323 -5.94 2.74 -8.58
C MET A 323 -5.50 1.73 -9.64
N ASN A 324 -4.74 0.72 -9.22
CA ASN A 324 -4.41 -0.43 -10.09
C ASN A 324 -5.56 -1.44 -10.03
N LEU A 325 -6.11 -1.77 -11.19
CA LEU A 325 -7.23 -2.72 -11.27
C LEU A 325 -6.78 -4.19 -11.34
N ALA A 326 -5.54 -4.46 -11.75
CA ALA A 326 -4.98 -5.81 -11.83
C ALA A 326 -4.72 -6.47 -10.46
N ASP A 327 -4.60 -5.66 -9.39
CA ASP A 327 -4.26 -6.16 -8.06
C ASP A 327 -5.51 -6.78 -7.37
N ARG A 328 -5.65 -8.11 -7.45
CA ARG A 328 -6.79 -8.87 -6.89
C ARG A 328 -6.82 -8.95 -5.36
N SER A 329 -5.73 -8.62 -4.69
CA SER A 329 -5.59 -8.68 -3.23
C SER A 329 -6.20 -7.48 -2.51
N LEU A 330 -6.78 -6.53 -3.24
CA LEU A 330 -7.15 -5.22 -2.74
C LEU A 330 -8.59 -5.19 -2.24
N ALA A 331 -8.81 -4.42 -1.17
CA ALA A 331 -10.13 -4.25 -0.60
C ALA A 331 -11.02 -3.50 -1.63
N PRO A 332 -12.23 -3.99 -1.94
CA PRO A 332 -13.12 -3.29 -2.84
C PRO A 332 -13.46 -1.92 -2.27
N LEU A 333 -13.50 -0.92 -3.14
CA LEU A 333 -13.87 0.43 -2.75
C LEU A 333 -15.36 0.48 -2.34
N ASP A 334 -15.64 0.89 -1.12
CA ASP A 334 -17.01 1.04 -0.61
C ASP A 334 -17.82 2.02 -1.48
N TYR A 335 -19.11 1.74 -1.66
CA TYR A 335 -20.07 2.58 -2.36
C TYR A 335 -20.13 4.01 -1.80
N ALA A 336 -20.02 4.14 -0.46
CA ALA A 336 -19.94 5.44 0.19
C ALA A 336 -18.70 6.24 -0.25
N LEU A 337 -17.59 5.57 -0.57
CA LEU A 337 -16.39 6.20 -1.10
C LEU A 337 -16.56 6.56 -2.57
N ARG A 338 -17.08 5.62 -3.38
CA ARG A 338 -17.32 5.82 -4.81
C ARG A 338 -18.13 7.08 -5.12
N ARG A 339 -19.17 7.40 -4.34
CA ARG A 339 -19.99 8.61 -4.59
C ARG A 339 -19.22 9.95 -4.43
N ARG A 340 -18.06 9.94 -3.76
CA ARG A 340 -17.26 11.12 -3.41
C ARG A 340 -16.19 11.44 -4.44
N PHE A 341 -15.89 10.50 -5.33
CA PHE A 341 -14.90 10.61 -6.37
C PHE A 341 -15.56 10.53 -7.76
N ALA A 342 -15.04 11.30 -8.72
CA ALA A 342 -15.23 10.96 -10.12
C ALA A 342 -14.20 9.88 -10.51
N PHE A 343 -14.58 8.98 -11.43
CA PHE A 343 -13.68 7.94 -11.93
C PHE A 343 -13.31 8.23 -13.38
N VAL A 344 -12.03 8.15 -13.69
CA VAL A 344 -11.50 8.20 -15.05
C VAL A 344 -10.74 6.91 -15.27
N ALA A 345 -11.21 6.11 -16.23
CA ALA A 345 -10.53 4.91 -16.65
C ALA A 345 -9.41 5.26 -17.65
N LEU A 346 -8.24 4.65 -17.48
CA LEU A 346 -7.12 4.72 -18.41
C LEU A 346 -6.91 3.35 -19.05
N SER A 347 -6.62 3.37 -20.35
CA SER A 347 -6.20 2.22 -21.13
C SER A 347 -4.73 2.31 -21.48
N PRO A 348 -4.08 1.19 -21.84
CA PRO A 348 -2.84 1.24 -22.58
C PRO A 348 -3.05 1.99 -23.91
N GLU A 349 -2.13 2.89 -24.21
CA GLU A 349 -2.16 3.76 -25.38
C GLU A 349 -0.96 3.45 -26.27
N PHE A 350 -1.22 2.81 -27.41
CA PHE A 350 -0.23 2.48 -28.45
C PHE A 350 -0.55 3.19 -29.79
N GLY A 351 -1.41 4.22 -29.74
CA GLY A 351 -1.86 5.00 -30.90
C GLY A 351 -0.81 5.98 -31.42
N SER A 352 -1.24 6.91 -32.28
CA SER A 352 -0.33 7.82 -33.01
C SER A 352 0.56 8.66 -32.09
N ARG A 353 0.02 9.24 -31.02
CA ARG A 353 0.79 10.06 -30.05
C ARG A 353 1.96 9.28 -29.42
N PHE A 354 1.75 8.01 -29.10
CA PHE A 354 2.80 7.15 -28.56
C PHE A 354 3.86 6.81 -29.63
N GLN A 355 3.43 6.54 -30.86
CA GLN A 355 4.34 6.26 -31.97
C GLN A 355 5.18 7.48 -32.35
N GLU A 356 4.57 8.66 -32.41
CA GLU A 356 5.23 9.96 -32.62
C GLU A 356 6.25 10.24 -31.50
N PHE A 357 5.90 9.95 -30.25
CA PHE A 357 6.81 10.07 -29.10
C PHE A 357 8.07 9.21 -29.23
N LEU A 358 7.94 7.97 -29.73
CA LEU A 358 9.07 7.06 -29.96
C LEU A 358 9.90 7.51 -31.16
N ALA A 359 9.24 7.90 -32.26
CA ALA A 359 9.89 8.40 -33.46
C ALA A 359 10.72 9.67 -33.16
N ALA A 360 10.17 10.59 -32.36
CA ALA A 360 10.86 11.80 -31.92
C ALA A 360 12.12 11.52 -31.08
N ARG A 361 12.24 10.33 -30.47
CA ARG A 361 13.43 9.86 -29.73
C ARG A 361 14.34 8.97 -30.57
N GLY A 362 14.14 8.91 -31.89
CA GLY A 362 15.02 8.18 -32.80
C GLY A 362 14.78 6.68 -32.85
N VAL A 363 13.65 6.18 -32.34
CA VAL A 363 13.28 4.76 -32.51
C VAL A 363 12.90 4.52 -33.98
N PRO A 364 13.54 3.57 -34.69
CA PRO A 364 13.24 3.33 -36.09
C PRO A 364 11.78 2.87 -36.32
N PRO A 365 11.09 3.35 -37.39
CA PRO A 365 9.70 2.98 -37.67
C PRO A 365 9.41 1.47 -37.66
N PRO A 366 10.26 0.58 -38.24
CA PRO A 366 10.01 -0.86 -38.19
C PRO A 366 9.99 -1.45 -36.77
N VAL A 367 10.73 -0.85 -35.84
CA VAL A 367 10.74 -1.26 -34.43
C VAL A 367 9.45 -0.82 -33.73
N VAL A 368 8.98 0.40 -34.02
CA VAL A 368 7.72 0.95 -33.49
C VAL A 368 6.53 0.12 -34.00
N GLU A 369 6.46 -0.16 -35.30
CA GLU A 369 5.40 -0.97 -35.89
C GLU A 369 5.33 -2.37 -35.28
N ARG A 370 6.49 -3.03 -35.12
CA ARG A 370 6.57 -4.35 -34.49
C ARG A 370 6.15 -4.32 -33.02
N LEU A 371 6.57 -3.31 -32.26
CA LEU A 371 6.14 -3.10 -30.88
C LEU A 371 4.61 -2.96 -30.79
N VAL A 372 4.03 -2.05 -31.57
CA VAL A 372 2.59 -1.77 -31.54
C VAL A 372 1.80 -3.00 -31.96
N ALA A 373 2.21 -3.71 -33.01
CA ALA A 373 1.54 -4.91 -33.47
C ALA A 373 1.54 -6.01 -32.40
N ARG A 374 2.70 -6.32 -31.82
CA ARG A 374 2.85 -7.36 -30.79
C ARG A 374 2.04 -7.05 -29.53
N LEU A 375 2.11 -5.82 -29.03
CA LEU A 375 1.42 -5.43 -27.80
C LEU A 375 -0.09 -5.31 -28.01
N THR A 376 -0.54 -4.92 -29.21
CA THR A 376 -1.96 -4.87 -29.54
C THR A 376 -2.57 -6.28 -29.56
N ASP A 377 -1.90 -7.25 -30.18
CA ASP A 377 -2.34 -8.65 -30.22
C ASP A 377 -2.35 -9.30 -28.83
N LEU A 378 -1.28 -9.09 -28.07
CA LEU A 378 -1.17 -9.59 -26.70
C LEU A 378 -2.26 -8.98 -25.79
N ASN A 379 -2.48 -7.66 -25.86
CA ASN A 379 -3.51 -7.00 -25.07
C ASN A 379 -4.93 -7.41 -25.45
N ARG A 380 -5.18 -7.77 -26.71
CA ARG A 380 -6.45 -8.38 -27.12
C ARG A 380 -6.62 -9.75 -26.46
N THR A 381 -5.59 -10.59 -26.54
CA THR A 381 -5.59 -11.92 -25.91
C THR A 381 -5.81 -11.86 -24.40
N ILE A 382 -5.19 -10.90 -23.71
CA ILE A 382 -5.38 -10.68 -22.26
C ILE A 382 -6.79 -10.17 -21.96
N ALA A 383 -7.30 -9.22 -22.75
CA ALA A 383 -8.63 -8.64 -22.52
C ALA A 383 -9.76 -9.64 -22.73
N ASP A 384 -9.62 -10.54 -23.70
CA ASP A 384 -10.60 -11.58 -24.04
C ASP A 384 -10.50 -12.81 -23.11
N ASP A 385 -9.49 -12.85 -22.22
CA ASP A 385 -9.31 -13.94 -21.27
C ASP A 385 -10.34 -13.85 -20.13
N PRO A 386 -11.12 -14.91 -19.87
CA PRO A 386 -12.14 -14.91 -18.81
C PRO A 386 -11.60 -14.75 -17.39
N GLU A 387 -10.35 -15.18 -17.14
CA GLU A 387 -9.72 -15.08 -15.83
C GLU A 387 -9.07 -13.71 -15.64
N LEU A 388 -8.51 -13.09 -16.69
CA LEU A 388 -7.79 -11.81 -16.60
C LEU A 388 -8.69 -10.60 -16.89
N GLY A 389 -9.20 -10.49 -18.12
CA GLY A 389 -9.98 -9.34 -18.58
C GLY A 389 -9.15 -8.07 -18.90
N PRO A 390 -9.82 -6.97 -19.25
CA PRO A 390 -9.19 -5.76 -19.79
C PRO A 390 -8.30 -4.99 -18.80
N ASP A 391 -8.44 -5.26 -17.50
CA ASP A 391 -7.70 -4.60 -16.41
C ASP A 391 -6.26 -5.13 -16.25
N PHE A 392 -5.95 -6.26 -16.89
CA PHE A 392 -4.62 -6.89 -16.91
C PHE A 392 -3.82 -6.53 -18.17
N ARG A 393 -4.36 -5.70 -19.07
CA ARG A 393 -3.62 -5.30 -20.27
C ARG A 393 -2.31 -4.60 -19.91
N ILE A 394 -1.26 -4.87 -20.68
CA ILE A 394 0.08 -4.30 -20.50
C ILE A 394 0.08 -2.84 -20.96
N GLY A 395 0.49 -1.95 -20.05
CA GLY A 395 0.61 -0.52 -20.28
C GLY A 395 1.81 -0.12 -21.16
N HIS A 396 1.84 1.14 -21.60
CA HIS A 396 2.90 1.69 -22.44
C HIS A 396 4.15 2.16 -21.66
N SER A 397 4.09 2.21 -20.32
CA SER A 397 5.17 2.80 -19.50
C SER A 397 6.54 2.14 -19.67
N TYR A 398 6.56 0.82 -19.93
CA TYR A 398 7.78 0.05 -20.22
C TYR A 398 8.60 0.68 -21.35
N PHE A 399 7.93 1.34 -22.28
CA PHE A 399 8.53 1.84 -23.52
C PHE A 399 8.78 3.36 -23.50
N CYS A 400 8.48 4.04 -22.41
CA CYS A 400 8.62 5.51 -22.31
C CYS A 400 10.07 6.00 -22.16
N GLN A 401 11.04 5.10 -22.05
CA GLN A 401 12.47 5.42 -21.97
C GLN A 401 13.25 4.69 -23.09
N PRO A 402 13.07 5.08 -24.36
CA PRO A 402 13.81 4.47 -25.45
C PRO A 402 15.30 4.87 -25.41
N PRO A 403 16.18 4.07 -26.03
CA PRO A 403 17.61 4.35 -26.07
C PRO A 403 17.89 5.61 -26.88
N THR A 404 18.97 6.31 -26.54
CA THR A 404 19.43 7.50 -27.28
C THR A 404 20.01 7.15 -28.66
N ALA A 405 20.59 5.95 -28.80
CA ALA A 405 21.16 5.46 -30.05
C ALA A 405 20.13 4.62 -30.84
N PRO A 406 19.76 5.01 -32.07
CA PRO A 406 18.79 4.25 -32.89
C PRO A 406 19.19 2.79 -33.13
N ALA A 407 20.49 2.51 -33.24
CA ALA A 407 21.00 1.14 -33.43
C ALA A 407 20.68 0.20 -32.25
N ALA A 408 20.52 0.75 -31.04
CA ALA A 408 20.18 -0.02 -29.84
C ALA A 408 18.67 -0.32 -29.72
N ALA A 409 17.81 0.25 -30.57
CA ALA A 409 16.36 0.14 -30.44
C ALA A 409 15.84 -1.31 -30.54
N ASN A 410 16.44 -2.15 -31.39
CA ASN A 410 16.06 -3.56 -31.49
C ASN A 410 16.38 -4.32 -30.19
N ALA A 411 17.61 -4.17 -29.69
CA ALA A 411 18.05 -4.81 -28.46
C ALA A 411 17.23 -4.34 -27.25
N TRP A 412 16.96 -3.03 -27.17
CA TRP A 412 16.09 -2.44 -26.15
C TRP A 412 14.68 -3.06 -26.13
N LEU A 413 14.03 -3.16 -27.29
CA LEU A 413 12.71 -3.79 -27.38
C LEU A 413 12.78 -5.25 -26.94
N THR A 414 13.75 -6.02 -27.45
CA THR A 414 13.92 -7.43 -27.07
C THR A 414 14.11 -7.59 -25.56
N LEU A 415 14.96 -6.78 -24.94
CA LEU A 415 15.20 -6.84 -23.50
C LEU A 415 13.93 -6.58 -22.68
N ILE A 416 13.13 -5.57 -23.02
CA ILE A 416 11.86 -5.31 -22.33
C ILE A 416 10.91 -6.51 -22.49
N LEU A 417 10.79 -7.04 -23.72
CA LEU A 417 9.91 -8.18 -23.98
C LEU A 417 10.35 -9.43 -23.22
N GLU A 418 11.65 -9.70 -23.13
CA GLU A 418 12.21 -10.91 -22.49
C GLU A 418 12.27 -10.81 -20.96
N GLN A 419 12.61 -9.65 -20.42
CA GLN A 419 12.94 -9.50 -19.00
C GLN A 419 11.79 -8.95 -18.16
N GLU A 420 10.86 -8.22 -18.77
CA GLU A 420 9.77 -7.56 -18.05
C GLU A 420 8.42 -8.16 -18.43
N ILE A 421 8.13 -8.26 -19.73
CA ILE A 421 6.80 -8.69 -20.17
C ILE A 421 6.67 -10.21 -20.19
N ALA A 422 7.63 -10.95 -20.74
CA ALA A 422 7.54 -12.40 -20.80
C ALA A 422 7.39 -13.06 -19.42
N PRO A 423 8.13 -12.68 -18.36
CA PRO A 423 7.94 -13.23 -17.02
C PRO A 423 6.56 -12.90 -16.44
N LEU A 424 6.03 -11.70 -16.71
CA LEU A 424 4.69 -11.29 -16.29
C LEU A 424 3.59 -12.22 -16.87
N LEU A 425 3.81 -12.77 -18.06
CA LEU A 425 2.86 -13.72 -18.67
C LEU A 425 2.79 -15.04 -17.90
N ASP A 426 3.87 -15.43 -17.21
CA ASP A 426 3.85 -16.61 -16.34
C ASP A 426 2.99 -16.37 -15.10
N ASP A 427 3.00 -15.15 -14.56
CA ASP A 427 2.13 -14.76 -13.45
C ASP A 427 0.66 -14.65 -13.88
N TYR A 428 0.41 -14.13 -15.08
CA TYR A 428 -0.95 -13.98 -15.62
C TYR A 428 -1.61 -15.34 -15.89
N TRP A 429 -0.85 -16.29 -16.43
CA TRP A 429 -1.34 -17.63 -16.74
C TRP A 429 -0.66 -18.71 -15.87
N LEU A 430 -0.60 -18.45 -14.56
CA LEU A 430 0.03 -19.35 -13.58
C LEU A 430 -0.52 -20.78 -13.66
N ASP A 431 -1.84 -20.91 -13.80
CA ASP A 431 -2.53 -22.20 -13.91
C ASP A 431 -2.61 -22.72 -15.37
N GLN A 432 -2.13 -21.95 -16.34
CA GLN A 432 -2.16 -22.26 -17.77
C GLN A 432 -0.76 -22.11 -18.43
N PRO A 433 0.27 -22.85 -17.99
CA PRO A 433 1.66 -22.65 -18.44
C PRO A 433 1.86 -22.87 -19.94
N ALA A 434 1.05 -23.72 -20.58
CA ALA A 434 1.08 -23.91 -22.03
C ALA A 434 0.63 -22.65 -22.78
N LYS A 435 -0.37 -21.94 -22.25
CA LYS A 435 -0.86 -20.66 -22.79
C LYS A 435 0.20 -19.58 -22.60
N ALA A 436 0.79 -19.49 -21.40
CA ALA A 436 1.90 -18.58 -21.14
C ALA A 436 3.05 -18.80 -22.14
N ALA A 437 3.51 -20.04 -22.31
CA ALA A 437 4.58 -20.39 -23.25
C ALA A 437 4.22 -20.04 -24.71
N GLN A 438 2.97 -20.26 -25.12
CA GLN A 438 2.49 -19.90 -26.45
C GLN A 438 2.53 -18.37 -26.68
N GLN A 439 2.06 -17.59 -25.71
CA GLN A 439 2.06 -16.13 -25.81
C GLN A 439 3.49 -15.57 -25.76
N LYS A 440 4.38 -16.11 -24.93
CA LYS A 440 5.80 -15.75 -24.93
C LYS A 440 6.46 -16.02 -26.27
N LYS A 441 6.19 -17.18 -26.90
CA LYS A 441 6.73 -17.49 -28.22
C LYS A 441 6.25 -16.52 -29.31
N ARG A 442 4.97 -16.12 -29.26
CA ARG A 442 4.41 -15.10 -30.18
C ARG A 442 4.95 -13.70 -29.92
N LEU A 443 5.23 -13.37 -28.66
CA LEU A 443 5.76 -12.07 -28.27
C LEU A 443 7.21 -11.90 -28.69
N LEU A 444 8.02 -12.96 -28.60
CA LEU A 444 9.45 -12.93 -28.87
C LEU A 444 9.79 -13.23 -30.34
N GLY A 445 9.08 -14.18 -30.95
CA GLY A 445 9.17 -14.53 -32.38
C GLY A 445 8.69 -13.40 -33.27
#